data_AF-A0A656DB34-F1
#
_entry.id   AF-A0A656DB34-F1
#
_cell.length_a   1.000
_cell.length_b   1.000
_cell.length_c   1.000
_cell.angle_alpha   90.00
_cell.angle_beta   90.00
_cell.angle_gamma   90.00
#
_symmetry.space_group_name_H-M   'P 1'
#
loop_
_entity.id
_entity.type
_entity.pdbx_description
1 polymer ?
#
loop_
_entity_poly.entity_id
_entity_poly.type
_entity_poly.pdbx_seq_one_letter_code
_entity_poly.pdbx_strand_id
1 'polypeptide(L)'
;INSGTHLPQLGEIHRIEVLISIIGLIFTSILLARGVKGSILIGIIFSTILSVILGVVKFEGKIFSLPEVKESAFLKLDFSNFFDITFIVAVLVFLYMVLFDTVGTLIGVGQAAGLVGKDGKLPRAEKALLSDALGTTFGALLGTSTVTAYIESASGVAVGGRTGLTSIFVAFFFLISLFFYPIVKLIGGGVELAPGYVLYPDQEDKLAFQLNNFVLLSFFLQG
;
A
#
# COMPACT_ATOMS: atom_id res chain seq x y z
N ILE A 1 11.67 -0.67 27.44
CA ILE A 1 11.07 -0.82 28.79
C ILE A 1 11.71 0.22 29.72
N ASN A 2 11.06 1.37 29.86
CA ASN A 2 11.07 2.16 31.10
C ASN A 2 9.79 3.00 31.10
N SER A 3 8.94 2.78 32.11
CA SER A 3 7.55 3.25 32.18
C SER A 3 7.50 4.69 32.65
N GLY A 4 6.73 5.58 31.99
CA GLY A 4 6.38 6.86 32.63
C GLY A 4 5.86 8.02 31.77
N THR A 5 5.93 8.00 30.44
CA THR A 5 5.42 9.12 29.64
C THR A 5 4.72 8.62 28.37
N HIS A 6 3.43 8.95 28.23
CA HIS A 6 2.65 8.79 27.00
C HIS A 6 3.05 9.81 25.92
N LEU A 7 4.35 10.09 25.80
CA LEU A 7 4.90 10.93 24.76
C LEU A 7 5.40 10.01 23.65
N PRO A 8 5.02 10.24 22.38
CA PRO A 8 5.68 9.60 21.25
C PRO A 8 7.18 9.88 21.36
N GLN A 9 7.96 8.87 21.77
CA GLN A 9 9.41 8.99 21.76
C GLN A 9 9.86 9.02 20.31
N LEU A 10 10.61 10.06 19.93
CA LEU A 10 11.32 10.07 18.66
C LEU A 10 12.24 8.86 18.65
N GLY A 11 12.02 7.95 17.69
CA GLY A 11 12.90 6.81 17.48
C GLY A 11 14.36 7.27 17.32
N GLU A 12 15.31 6.46 17.77
CA GLU A 12 16.73 6.77 17.66
C GLU A 12 17.15 6.86 16.18
N ILE A 13 17.27 8.08 15.65
CA ILE A 13 17.62 8.38 14.25
C ILE A 13 19.01 7.86 13.84
N HIS A 14 19.87 7.52 14.81
CA HIS A 14 21.21 7.00 14.58
C HIS A 14 21.24 5.49 14.29
N ARG A 15 20.08 4.84 14.30
CA ARG A 15 19.94 3.42 14.00
C ARG A 15 20.18 3.16 12.51
N ILE A 16 20.90 2.08 12.22
CA ILE A 16 21.31 1.72 10.86
C ILE A 16 20.09 1.47 9.96
N GLU A 17 19.01 0.93 10.53
CA GLU A 17 17.73 0.66 9.89
C GLU A 17 17.05 1.95 9.39
N VAL A 18 16.99 2.96 10.26
CA VAL A 18 16.40 4.27 9.95
C VAL A 18 17.25 4.99 8.91
N LEU A 19 18.57 4.88 9.03
CA LEU A 19 19.51 5.46 8.07
C LEU A 19 19.33 4.87 6.66
N ILE A 20 19.16 3.55 6.54
CA ILE A 20 18.91 2.88 5.26
C ILE A 20 17.60 3.37 4.64
N SER A 21 16.54 3.53 5.43
CA SER A 21 15.27 4.06 4.96
C SER A 21 15.40 5.50 4.45
N ILE A 22 16.08 6.38 5.19
CA ILE A 22 16.33 7.77 4.79
C ILE A 22 17.17 7.84 3.50
N ILE A 23 18.25 7.05 3.43
CA ILE A 23 19.11 7.00 2.24
C ILE A 23 18.33 6.48 1.03
N GLY A 24 17.54 5.42 1.21
CA GLY A 24 16.68 4.87 0.16
C GLY A 24 15.63 5.87 -0.33
N LEU A 25 15.01 6.62 0.58
CA LEU A 25 14.05 7.67 0.25
C LEU A 25 14.72 8.78 -0.56
N ILE A 26 15.84 9.32 -0.08
CA ILE A 26 16.60 10.38 -0.78
C ILE A 26 17.01 9.90 -2.17
N PHE A 27 17.51 8.67 -2.29
CA PHE A 27 17.90 8.08 -3.56
C PHE A 27 16.72 7.97 -4.54
N THR A 28 15.56 7.53 -4.04
CA THR A 28 14.32 7.46 -4.82
C THR A 28 13.86 8.85 -5.28
N SER A 29 13.87 9.85 -4.38
CA SER A 29 13.52 11.23 -4.71
C SER A 29 14.46 11.83 -5.76
N ILE A 30 15.76 11.54 -5.69
CA ILE A 30 16.73 11.99 -6.70
C ILE A 30 16.44 11.36 -8.07
N LEU A 31 16.13 10.07 -8.13
CA LEU A 31 15.78 9.39 -9.38
C LEU A 31 14.47 9.91 -9.96
N LEU A 32 13.49 10.18 -9.10
CA LEU A 32 12.21 10.78 -9.46
C LEU A 32 12.43 12.18 -10.05
N ALA A 33 13.24 13.01 -9.40
CA ALA A 33 13.60 14.35 -9.89
C ALA A 33 14.37 14.32 -11.23
N ARG A 34 15.09 13.23 -11.50
CA ARG A 34 15.78 12.99 -12.78
C ARG A 34 14.89 12.40 -13.88
N GLY A 35 13.61 12.15 -13.60
CA GLY A 35 12.66 11.61 -14.58
C GLY A 35 12.97 10.18 -15.02
N VAL A 36 13.65 9.39 -14.18
CA VAL A 36 13.96 7.98 -14.50
C VAL A 36 12.67 7.16 -14.36
N LYS A 37 12.28 6.47 -15.44
CA LYS A 37 11.11 5.59 -15.43
C LYS A 37 11.31 4.44 -14.44
N GLY A 38 10.39 4.26 -13.50
CA GLY A 38 10.49 3.23 -12.45
C GLY A 38 11.40 3.62 -11.29
N SER A 39 11.62 4.92 -11.04
CA SER A 39 12.40 5.45 -9.92
C SER A 39 12.06 4.80 -8.56
N ILE A 40 10.77 4.66 -8.26
CA ILE A 40 10.28 4.02 -7.02
C ILE A 40 10.74 2.56 -6.94
N LEU A 41 10.58 1.79 -8.01
CA LEU A 41 10.99 0.38 -8.05
C LEU A 41 12.51 0.22 -7.90
N ILE A 42 13.29 1.08 -8.59
CA ILE A 42 14.75 1.09 -8.49
C ILE A 42 15.19 1.45 -7.06
N GLY A 43 14.50 2.41 -6.45
CA GLY A 43 14.73 2.82 -5.06
C GLY A 43 14.50 1.70 -4.06
N ILE A 44 13.38 0.98 -4.21
CA ILE A 44 13.06 -0.21 -3.38
C ILE A 44 14.14 -1.30 -3.55
N ILE A 45 14.55 -1.60 -4.78
CA ILE A 45 15.61 -2.60 -5.02
C ILE A 45 16.94 -2.15 -4.39
N PHE A 46 17.30 -0.89 -4.54
CA PHE A 46 18.52 -0.33 -3.96
C PHE A 46 18.52 -0.40 -2.42
N SER A 47 17.44 0.06 -1.76
CA SER A 47 17.34 0.01 -0.30
C SER A 47 17.36 -1.42 0.22
N THR A 48 16.73 -2.33 -0.51
CA THR A 48 16.70 -3.76 -0.21
C THR A 48 18.09 -4.39 -0.28
N ILE A 49 18.83 -4.14 -1.37
CA ILE A 49 20.21 -4.64 -1.52
C ILE A 49 21.11 -4.07 -0.44
N LEU A 50 20.99 -2.76 -0.16
CA LEU A 50 21.76 -2.09 0.89
C LEU A 50 21.48 -2.71 2.27
N SER A 51 20.21 -3.03 2.56
CA SER A 51 19.77 -3.68 3.79
C SER A 51 20.34 -5.09 3.95
N VAL A 52 20.42 -5.86 2.86
CA VAL A 52 21.02 -7.20 2.86
C VAL A 52 22.54 -7.14 3.04
N ILE A 53 23.23 -6.23 2.36
CA ILE A 53 24.70 -6.07 2.48
C ILE A 53 25.10 -5.65 3.89
N LEU A 54 24.32 -4.76 4.51
CA LEU A 54 24.56 -4.30 5.88
C LEU A 54 24.14 -5.32 6.94
N GLY A 55 23.59 -6.48 6.54
CA GLY A 55 23.22 -7.57 7.43
C GLY A 55 21.97 -7.31 8.27
N VAL A 56 21.21 -6.25 7.94
CA VAL A 56 19.98 -5.85 8.64
C VAL A 56 18.85 -6.83 8.32
N VAL A 57 18.79 -7.30 7.08
CA VAL A 57 17.83 -8.31 6.64
C VAL A 57 18.56 -9.57 6.18
N LYS A 58 18.22 -10.72 6.78
CA LYS A 58 18.79 -12.01 6.43
C LYS A 58 18.04 -12.62 5.25
N PHE A 59 18.74 -12.84 4.14
CA PHE A 59 18.20 -13.58 3.02
C PHE A 59 18.28 -15.09 3.29
N GLU A 60 17.13 -15.75 3.43
CA GLU A 60 17.05 -17.19 3.69
C GLU A 60 17.34 -18.07 2.46
N GLY A 61 17.80 -17.49 1.33
CA GLY A 61 18.18 -18.25 0.12
C GLY A 61 17.01 -18.80 -0.69
N LYS A 62 15.77 -18.67 -0.21
CA LYS A 62 14.56 -19.10 -0.91
C LYS A 62 14.11 -17.99 -1.87
N ILE A 63 14.11 -18.28 -3.16
CA ILE A 63 13.65 -17.37 -4.21
C ILE A 63 12.20 -17.69 -4.61
N PHE A 64 11.81 -18.96 -4.47
CA PHE A 64 10.51 -19.48 -4.88
C PHE A 64 9.79 -20.11 -3.69
N SER A 65 8.68 -19.51 -3.27
CA SER A 65 7.73 -20.14 -2.36
C SER A 65 6.37 -19.46 -2.49
N LEU A 66 5.31 -20.20 -2.20
CA LEU A 66 4.00 -19.61 -2.01
C LEU A 66 3.92 -18.94 -0.62
N PRO A 67 3.11 -17.89 -0.45
CA PRO A 67 2.81 -17.34 0.86
C PRO A 67 2.14 -18.39 1.75
N GLU A 68 2.61 -18.51 2.99
CA GLU A 68 1.96 -19.36 3.98
C GLU A 68 0.63 -18.71 4.39
N VAL A 69 -0.49 -19.29 3.98
CA VAL A 69 -1.83 -18.87 4.42
C VAL A 69 -2.06 -19.44 5.83
N LYS A 70 -1.50 -18.78 6.85
CA LYS A 70 -1.53 -19.26 8.25
C LYS A 70 -2.96 -19.35 8.80
N GLU A 71 -3.82 -18.41 8.40
CA GLU A 71 -5.26 -18.50 8.58
C GLU A 71 -5.95 -17.84 7.39
N SER A 72 -6.87 -18.54 6.72
CA SER A 72 -7.66 -17.92 5.68
C SER A 72 -8.67 -16.97 6.34
N ALA A 73 -8.56 -15.68 6.06
CA ALA A 73 -9.56 -14.67 6.41
C ALA A 73 -10.79 -14.74 5.50
N PHE A 74 -10.84 -15.72 4.58
CA PHE A 74 -11.93 -15.93 3.65
C PHE A 74 -13.25 -16.12 4.39
N LEU A 75 -14.19 -15.20 4.17
CA LEU A 75 -15.51 -15.16 4.79
C LEU A 75 -15.52 -15.17 6.33
N LYS A 76 -14.40 -14.83 6.99
CA LYS A 76 -14.37 -14.59 8.44
C LYS A 76 -14.96 -13.21 8.78
N LEU A 77 -16.20 -12.98 8.39
CA LEU A 77 -16.92 -11.74 8.65
C LEU A 77 -17.39 -11.71 10.11
N ASP A 78 -16.96 -10.70 10.86
CA ASP A 78 -17.42 -10.47 12.23
C ASP A 78 -18.50 -9.38 12.25
N PHE A 79 -19.73 -9.77 12.59
CA PHE A 79 -20.87 -8.87 12.74
C PHE A 79 -21.25 -8.66 14.22
N SER A 80 -20.45 -9.14 15.16
CA SER A 80 -20.79 -9.11 16.59
C SER A 80 -21.01 -7.68 17.12
N ASN A 81 -20.29 -6.71 16.56
CA ASN A 81 -20.39 -5.29 16.92
C ASN A 81 -21.18 -4.44 15.92
N PHE A 82 -22.02 -5.06 15.08
CA PHE A 82 -22.71 -4.35 13.99
C PHE A 82 -23.58 -3.17 14.46
N PHE A 83 -24.16 -3.27 15.66
CA PHE A 83 -24.99 -2.22 16.26
C PHE A 83 -24.21 -1.23 17.14
N ASP A 84 -22.90 -1.39 17.27
CA ASP A 84 -22.07 -0.42 17.98
C ASP A 84 -22.00 0.89 17.17
N ILE A 85 -22.29 2.01 17.82
CA ILE A 85 -22.20 3.35 17.22
C ILE A 85 -20.79 3.58 16.69
N THR A 86 -19.77 3.10 17.40
CA THR A 86 -18.36 3.19 16.98
C THR A 86 -18.12 2.48 15.65
N PHE A 87 -18.70 1.29 15.47
CA PHE A 87 -18.63 0.52 14.23
C PHE A 87 -19.35 1.23 13.08
N ILE A 88 -20.56 1.72 13.32
CA ILE A 88 -21.35 2.45 12.30
C ILE A 88 -20.63 3.73 11.86
N VAL A 89 -20.10 4.52 12.81
CA VAL A 89 -19.33 5.73 12.51
C VAL A 89 -18.07 5.39 11.72
N ALA A 90 -17.32 4.35 12.11
CA ALA A 90 -16.15 3.90 11.36
C ALA A 90 -16.53 3.53 9.92
N VAL A 91 -17.56 2.68 9.73
CA VAL A 91 -18.03 2.29 8.38
C VAL A 91 -18.41 3.51 7.53
N LEU A 92 -19.12 4.49 8.11
CA LEU A 92 -19.48 5.71 7.38
C LEU A 92 -18.25 6.54 6.99
N VAL A 93 -17.29 6.74 7.89
CA VAL A 93 -16.03 7.44 7.59
C VAL A 93 -15.27 6.72 6.48
N PHE A 94 -15.15 5.39 6.58
CA PHE A 94 -14.47 4.56 5.59
C PHE A 94 -15.16 4.63 4.22
N LEU A 95 -16.49 4.57 4.20
CA LEU A 95 -17.29 4.71 2.99
C LEU A 95 -17.04 6.06 2.31
N TYR A 96 -17.05 7.16 3.06
CA TYR A 96 -16.85 8.49 2.49
C TYR A 96 -15.43 8.69 1.95
N MET A 97 -14.39 8.24 2.66
CA MET A 97 -13.03 8.34 2.10
C MET A 97 -12.88 7.44 0.88
N VAL A 98 -13.31 6.18 0.90
CA VAL A 98 -13.20 5.31 -0.28
C VAL A 98 -13.97 5.93 -1.45
N LEU A 99 -15.14 6.51 -1.22
CA LEU A 99 -15.88 7.21 -2.27
C LEU A 99 -15.08 8.39 -2.85
N PHE A 100 -14.51 9.25 -2.00
CA PHE A 100 -13.74 10.40 -2.47
C PHE A 100 -12.40 10.03 -3.10
N ASP A 101 -11.72 9.00 -2.59
CA ASP A 101 -10.48 8.49 -3.15
C ASP A 101 -10.73 7.84 -4.51
N THR A 102 -11.79 7.03 -4.65
CA THR A 102 -12.15 6.42 -5.93
C THR A 102 -12.56 7.51 -6.93
N VAL A 103 -13.37 8.50 -6.55
CA VAL A 103 -13.76 9.60 -7.44
C VAL A 103 -12.54 10.44 -7.84
N GLY A 104 -11.70 10.82 -6.87
CA GLY A 104 -10.49 11.61 -7.10
C GLY A 104 -9.51 10.89 -8.01
N THR A 105 -9.30 9.60 -7.76
CA THR A 105 -8.43 8.76 -8.60
C THR A 105 -9.01 8.55 -9.99
N LEU A 106 -10.31 8.29 -10.10
CA LEU A 106 -10.98 8.09 -11.38
C LEU A 106 -10.89 9.34 -12.26
N ILE A 107 -11.07 10.52 -11.68
CA ILE A 107 -10.92 11.80 -12.40
C ILE A 107 -9.44 12.05 -12.74
N GLY A 108 -8.51 11.88 -11.78
CA GLY A 108 -7.09 12.12 -11.98
C GLY A 108 -6.48 11.22 -13.05
N VAL A 109 -6.73 9.91 -12.98
CA VAL A 109 -6.29 8.94 -13.99
C VAL A 109 -7.03 9.16 -15.31
N GLY A 110 -8.34 9.44 -15.27
CA GLY A 110 -9.13 9.73 -16.46
C GLY A 110 -8.63 10.96 -17.23
N GLN A 111 -8.17 11.99 -16.52
CA GLN A 111 -7.57 13.19 -17.12
C GLN A 111 -6.20 12.87 -17.71
N ALA A 112 -5.34 12.11 -17.01
CA ALA A 112 -4.06 11.64 -17.54
C ALA A 112 -4.22 10.71 -18.76
N ALA A 113 -5.34 9.98 -18.84
CA ALA A 113 -5.70 9.13 -19.98
C ALA A 113 -6.23 9.92 -21.18
N GLY A 114 -6.59 11.19 -20.99
CA GLY A 114 -7.32 11.98 -22.01
C GLY A 114 -8.75 11.48 -22.24
N LEU A 115 -9.36 10.84 -21.24
CA LEU A 115 -10.72 10.30 -21.31
C LEU A 115 -11.78 11.27 -20.81
N VAL A 116 -11.39 12.34 -20.10
CA VAL A 116 -12.30 13.40 -19.67
C VAL A 116 -12.73 14.22 -20.88
N GLY A 117 -14.03 14.29 -21.12
CA GLY A 117 -14.62 15.02 -22.24
C GLY A 117 -14.44 16.54 -22.11
N LYS A 118 -14.70 17.28 -23.19
CA LYS A 118 -14.65 18.75 -23.23
C LYS A 118 -15.65 19.43 -22.27
N ASP A 119 -16.68 18.68 -21.87
CA ASP A 119 -17.69 19.06 -20.89
C ASP A 119 -17.24 18.80 -19.44
N GLY A 120 -16.00 18.34 -19.23
CA GLY A 120 -15.45 18.02 -17.92
C GLY A 120 -16.00 16.72 -17.33
N LYS A 121 -16.73 15.91 -18.11
CA LYS A 121 -17.33 14.67 -17.64
C LYS A 121 -16.51 13.46 -18.08
N LEU A 122 -16.37 12.51 -17.18
CA LEU A 122 -15.78 11.22 -17.51
C LEU A 122 -16.87 10.28 -18.06
N PRO A 123 -16.71 9.74 -19.27
CA PRO A 123 -17.69 8.81 -19.82
C PRO A 123 -17.73 7.54 -18.96
N ARG A 124 -18.95 7.05 -18.70
CA ARG A 124 -19.17 5.80 -17.96
C ARG A 124 -18.61 5.81 -16.52
N ALA A 125 -18.51 6.98 -15.89
CA ALA A 125 -18.06 7.11 -14.49
C ALA A 125 -18.83 6.17 -13.54
N GLU A 126 -20.15 6.06 -13.70
CA GLU A 126 -20.98 5.13 -12.92
C GLU A 126 -20.52 3.67 -13.04
N LYS A 127 -20.18 3.21 -14.26
CA LYS A 127 -19.69 1.85 -14.49
C LYS A 127 -18.30 1.62 -13.88
N ALA A 128 -17.46 2.65 -13.88
CA ALA A 128 -16.14 2.59 -13.25
C ALA A 128 -16.27 2.51 -11.73
N LEU A 129 -17.13 3.34 -11.12
CA LEU A 129 -17.44 3.29 -9.69
C LEU A 129 -18.07 1.95 -9.28
N LEU A 130 -18.96 1.39 -10.11
CA LEU A 130 -19.53 0.07 -9.86
C LEU A 130 -18.46 -1.04 -9.90
N SER A 131 -17.50 -0.96 -10.83
CA SER A 131 -16.40 -1.92 -10.90
C SER A 131 -15.50 -1.87 -9.66
N ASP A 132 -15.24 -0.67 -9.14
CA ASP A 132 -14.48 -0.46 -7.91
C ASP A 132 -15.21 -1.01 -6.68
N ALA A 133 -16.51 -0.72 -6.56
CA ALA A 133 -17.35 -1.24 -5.46
C ALA A 133 -17.43 -2.77 -5.46
N LEU A 134 -17.59 -3.39 -6.63
CA LEU A 134 -17.53 -4.85 -6.77
C LEU A 134 -16.15 -5.38 -6.37
N GLY A 135 -15.06 -4.78 -6.86
CA GLY A 135 -13.70 -5.17 -6.50
C GLY A 135 -13.44 -5.08 -4.99
N THR A 136 -13.84 -3.98 -4.36
CA THR A 136 -13.76 -3.78 -2.91
C THR A 136 -14.56 -4.84 -2.15
N THR A 137 -15.79 -5.11 -2.56
CA THR A 137 -16.66 -6.10 -1.89
C THR A 137 -16.07 -7.51 -2.00
N PHE A 138 -15.66 -7.93 -3.20
CA PHE A 138 -15.03 -9.24 -3.38
C PHE A 138 -13.68 -9.32 -2.63
N GLY A 139 -12.88 -8.25 -2.62
CA GLY A 139 -11.66 -8.17 -1.84
C GLY A 139 -11.91 -8.37 -0.34
N ALA A 140 -12.89 -7.66 0.22
CA ALA A 140 -13.27 -7.82 1.62
C ALA A 140 -13.76 -9.24 1.94
N LEU A 141 -14.54 -9.87 1.06
CA LEU A 141 -15.00 -11.27 1.24
C LEU A 141 -13.85 -12.27 1.21
N LEU A 142 -12.82 -12.00 0.40
CA LEU A 142 -11.59 -12.80 0.36
C LEU A 142 -10.68 -12.57 1.58
N GLY A 143 -11.01 -11.61 2.45
CA GLY A 143 -10.26 -11.29 3.66
C GLY A 143 -9.03 -10.42 3.39
N THR A 144 -8.98 -9.71 2.26
CA THR A 144 -8.00 -8.65 2.00
C THR A 144 -8.58 -7.28 2.34
N SER A 145 -7.71 -6.28 2.53
CA SER A 145 -8.12 -4.87 2.61
C SER A 145 -8.88 -4.43 1.36
N THR A 146 -9.53 -3.27 1.46
CA THR A 146 -10.28 -2.65 0.35
C THR A 146 -9.41 -2.50 -0.90
N VAL A 147 -9.87 -3.05 -2.03
CA VAL A 147 -9.20 -2.94 -3.33
C VAL A 147 -9.75 -1.72 -4.05
N THR A 148 -8.89 -0.76 -4.40
CA THR A 148 -9.30 0.47 -5.10
C THR A 148 -8.40 0.77 -6.30
N ALA A 149 -8.84 1.68 -7.16
CA ALA A 149 -8.01 2.27 -8.19
C ALA A 149 -6.89 3.14 -7.57
N TYR A 150 -5.68 3.09 -8.15
CA TYR A 150 -4.50 3.80 -7.66
C TYR A 150 -4.19 5.03 -8.50
N ILE A 151 -4.03 6.21 -7.87
CA ILE A 151 -3.75 7.48 -8.56
C ILE A 151 -2.39 7.45 -9.28
N GLU A 152 -1.44 6.71 -8.75
CA GLU A 152 -0.10 6.49 -9.27
C GLU A 152 -0.13 5.81 -10.64
N SER A 153 -1.22 5.08 -10.95
CA SER A 153 -1.45 4.49 -12.28
C SER A 153 -1.60 5.55 -13.38
N ALA A 154 -1.86 6.82 -13.03
CA ALA A 154 -1.84 7.93 -13.98
C ALA A 154 -0.49 8.02 -14.72
N SER A 155 0.62 7.73 -14.03
CA SER A 155 1.96 7.70 -14.65
C SER A 155 2.09 6.60 -15.71
N GLY A 156 1.52 5.42 -15.46
CA GLY A 156 1.49 4.29 -16.40
C GLY A 156 0.59 4.56 -17.61
N VAL A 157 -0.54 5.22 -17.38
CA VAL A 157 -1.47 5.66 -18.42
C VAL A 157 -0.83 6.75 -19.30
N ALA A 158 -0.08 7.68 -18.71
CA ALA A 158 0.61 8.76 -19.41
C ALA A 158 1.66 8.22 -20.42
N VAL A 159 2.33 7.10 -20.10
CA VAL A 159 3.30 6.45 -21.00
C VAL A 159 2.67 5.45 -21.99
N GLY A 160 1.34 5.31 -22.02
CA GLY A 160 0.60 4.55 -23.04
C GLY A 160 -0.25 3.40 -22.53
N GLY A 161 -0.31 3.13 -21.22
CA GLY A 161 -1.14 2.10 -20.60
C GLY A 161 -2.64 2.44 -20.55
N ARG A 162 -3.23 2.88 -21.66
CA ARG A 162 -4.60 3.45 -21.71
C ARG A 162 -5.70 2.39 -21.91
N THR A 163 -5.35 1.11 -22.00
CA THR A 163 -6.29 0.04 -22.33
C THR A 163 -6.53 -0.88 -21.13
N GLY A 164 -7.74 -1.43 -21.01
CA GLY A 164 -8.03 -2.43 -19.98
C GLY A 164 -7.21 -3.72 -20.15
N LEU A 165 -6.68 -3.99 -21.34
CA LEU A 165 -5.75 -5.10 -21.57
C LEU A 165 -4.48 -4.93 -20.74
N THR A 166 -3.99 -3.70 -20.58
CA THR A 166 -2.84 -3.40 -19.72
C THR A 166 -3.11 -3.81 -18.28
N SER A 167 -4.31 -3.53 -17.75
CA SER A 167 -4.72 -3.95 -16.40
C SER A 167 -4.77 -5.48 -16.24
N ILE A 168 -5.21 -6.21 -17.27
CA ILE A 168 -5.22 -7.68 -17.26
C ILE A 168 -3.79 -8.24 -17.16
N PHE A 169 -2.86 -7.71 -17.96
CA PHE A 169 -1.46 -8.13 -17.89
C PHE A 169 -0.82 -7.78 -16.54
N VAL A 170 -1.13 -6.61 -15.98
CA VAL A 170 -0.66 -6.24 -14.63
C VAL A 170 -1.18 -7.22 -13.59
N ALA A 171 -2.47 -7.53 -13.59
CA ALA A 171 -3.06 -8.52 -12.69
C ALA A 171 -2.43 -9.91 -12.85
N PHE A 172 -2.16 -10.34 -14.10
CA PHE A 172 -1.47 -11.59 -14.39
C PHE A 172 -0.03 -11.61 -13.86
N PHE A 173 0.73 -10.53 -14.03
CA PHE A 173 2.08 -10.43 -13.47
C PHE A 173 2.08 -10.38 -11.94
N PHE A 174 1.10 -9.74 -11.32
CA PHE A 174 0.92 -9.79 -9.86
C PHE A 174 0.55 -11.19 -9.37
N LEU A 175 -0.22 -11.97 -10.13
CA LEU A 175 -0.47 -13.36 -9.80
C LEU A 175 0.82 -14.20 -9.86
N ILE A 176 1.68 -13.95 -10.85
CA ILE A 176 2.99 -14.60 -10.96
C ILE A 176 3.93 -14.14 -9.84
N SER A 177 3.87 -12.85 -9.43
CA SER A 177 4.75 -12.32 -8.39
C SER A 177 4.52 -13.00 -7.03
N LEU A 178 3.37 -13.62 -6.82
CA LEU A 178 3.04 -14.40 -5.63
C LEU A 178 3.98 -15.60 -5.41
N PHE A 179 4.54 -16.17 -6.48
CA PHE A 179 5.57 -17.23 -6.38
C PHE A 179 6.93 -16.70 -5.93
N PHE A 180 7.16 -15.40 -6.10
CA PHE A 180 8.34 -14.67 -5.62
C PHE A 180 8.09 -14.04 -4.24
N TYR A 181 7.09 -14.55 -3.50
CA TYR A 181 6.75 -14.08 -2.15
C TYR A 181 7.95 -13.93 -1.21
N PRO A 182 8.95 -14.84 -1.16
CA PRO A 182 10.15 -14.65 -0.33
C PRO A 182 10.89 -13.34 -0.58
N ILE A 183 10.93 -12.89 -1.85
CA ILE A 183 11.57 -11.62 -2.23
C ILE A 183 10.71 -10.45 -1.75
N VAL A 184 9.39 -10.53 -1.94
CA VAL A 184 8.44 -9.50 -1.48
C VAL A 184 8.48 -9.37 0.05
N LYS A 185 8.54 -10.51 0.76
CA LYS A 185 8.67 -10.57 2.22
C LYS A 185 10.01 -9.99 2.68
N LEU A 186 11.07 -10.10 1.89
CA LEU A 186 12.36 -9.51 2.24
C LEU A 186 12.33 -7.98 2.18
N ILE A 187 11.54 -7.41 1.25
CA ILE A 187 11.34 -5.95 1.13
C ILE A 187 10.46 -5.43 2.28
N GLY A 188 9.38 -6.14 2.60
CA GLY A 188 8.41 -5.74 3.64
C GLY A 188 8.62 -6.38 5.01
N GLY A 189 9.72 -7.10 5.20
CA GLY A 189 10.01 -7.83 6.42
C GLY A 189 10.35 -6.85 7.54
N GLY A 190 9.63 -6.93 8.66
CA GLY A 190 9.95 -6.13 9.83
C GLY A 190 11.37 -6.40 10.32
N VAL A 191 12.05 -5.36 10.80
CA VAL A 191 13.41 -5.45 11.30
C VAL A 191 13.39 -5.78 12.78
N GLU A 192 14.04 -6.86 13.18
CA GLU A 192 14.13 -7.29 14.58
C GLU A 192 15.18 -6.44 15.33
N LEU A 193 14.71 -5.53 16.19
CA LEU A 193 15.56 -4.60 16.95
C LEU A 193 16.13 -5.20 18.25
N ALA A 194 15.48 -6.23 18.80
CA ALA A 194 15.84 -6.96 20.02
C ALA A 194 15.04 -8.27 20.08
N PRO A 195 15.44 -9.30 20.87
CA PRO A 195 14.67 -10.54 20.96
C PRO A 195 13.23 -10.24 21.41
N GLY A 196 12.27 -10.44 20.50
CA GLY A 196 10.84 -10.17 20.73
C GLY A 196 10.33 -8.78 20.31
N TYR A 197 11.18 -7.89 19.78
CA TYR A 197 10.78 -6.58 19.25
C TYR A 197 11.12 -6.47 17.76
N VAL A 198 10.13 -6.79 16.93
CA VAL A 198 10.22 -6.61 15.48
C VAL A 198 9.51 -5.31 15.11
N LEU A 199 10.27 -4.32 14.62
CA LEU A 199 9.67 -3.16 13.96
C LEU A 199 9.22 -3.58 12.57
N TYR A 200 7.95 -3.87 12.46
CA TYR A 200 7.28 -3.81 11.19
C TYR A 200 7.04 -2.34 10.83
N PRO A 201 7.02 -1.97 9.53
CA PRO A 201 6.71 -0.61 9.09
C PRO A 201 5.32 -0.11 9.54
N ASP A 202 4.50 -0.93 10.20
CA ASP A 202 3.16 -0.65 10.70
C ASP A 202 3.00 -0.72 12.24
N GLN A 203 4.06 -0.57 13.05
CA GLN A 203 3.89 -0.50 14.51
C GLN A 203 3.19 0.80 14.95
N GLU A 204 1.86 0.83 14.82
CA GLU A 204 0.98 1.57 15.72
C GLU A 204 0.23 0.60 16.63
N ASP A 205 0.30 0.89 17.92
CA ASP A 205 -0.46 0.22 18.97
C ASP A 205 -1.92 -0.02 18.52
N LYS A 206 -2.37 -1.26 18.70
CA LYS A 206 -3.63 -1.85 18.20
C LYS A 206 -4.93 -1.09 18.51
N LEU A 207 -4.89 0.02 19.26
CA LEU A 207 -6.07 0.83 19.61
C LEU A 207 -6.06 2.24 19.00
N ALA A 208 -4.91 2.79 18.58
CA ALA A 208 -4.86 4.07 17.84
C ALA A 208 -5.02 3.87 16.31
N PHE A 209 -4.77 2.64 15.84
CA PHE A 209 -4.75 2.23 14.44
C PHE A 209 -6.09 2.39 13.71
N GLN A 210 -7.23 2.42 14.41
CA GLN A 210 -8.55 2.54 13.75
C GLN A 210 -8.97 3.97 13.41
N LEU A 211 -8.42 5.01 14.06
CA LEU A 211 -8.94 6.38 13.90
C LEU A 211 -7.95 7.37 13.25
N ASN A 212 -6.64 7.16 13.39
CA ASN A 212 -5.64 8.11 12.84
C ASN A 212 -4.95 7.66 11.54
N ASN A 213 -4.93 6.37 11.21
CA ASN A 213 -4.26 5.85 10.00
C ASN A 213 -4.95 6.18 8.68
N PHE A 214 -6.16 6.74 8.72
CA PHE A 214 -6.89 7.09 7.51
C PHE A 214 -6.46 8.42 6.90
N VAL A 215 -5.98 9.34 7.74
CA VAL A 215 -5.57 10.69 7.30
C VAL A 215 -4.10 10.73 6.92
N LEU A 216 -3.25 9.87 7.50
CA LEU A 216 -1.80 9.88 7.23
C LEU A 216 -1.38 8.96 6.08
N LEU A 217 -2.06 7.83 5.87
CA LEU A 217 -1.73 6.91 4.78
C LEU A 217 -2.16 7.46 3.40
N SER A 218 -3.23 8.25 3.35
CA SER A 218 -3.65 9.00 2.15
C SER A 218 -2.66 10.11 1.77
N PHE A 219 -1.94 10.68 2.75
CA PHE A 219 -0.86 11.66 2.50
C PHE A 219 0.45 11.03 2.01
N PHE A 220 0.77 9.80 2.42
CA PHE A 220 2.03 9.14 2.06
C PHE A 220 1.98 8.40 0.72
N LEU A 221 0.79 8.04 0.24
CA LEU A 221 0.58 7.45 -1.10
C LEU A 221 0.28 8.51 -2.18
N GLN A 222 0.10 9.78 -1.81
CA GLN A 222 -0.04 10.91 -2.75
C GLN A 222 1.28 11.65 -3.05
N GLY A 223 2.44 11.08 -2.69
CA GLY A 223 3.78 11.63 -2.95
C GLY A 223 4.48 11.05 -4.16
#